data_AF-A0AAW6LYH6-F1
#
_entry.id   AF-A0AAW6LYH6-F1
#
_cell.length_a   1.000
_cell.length_b   1.000
_cell.length_c   1.000
_cell.angle_alpha   90.00
_cell.angle_beta   90.00
_cell.angle_gamma   90.00
#
_symmetry.space_group_name_H-M   'P 1'
#
loop_
_entity.id
_entity.type
_entity.pdbx_description
1 polymer ?
#
loop_
_entity_poly.entity_id
_entity_poly.type
_entity_poly.pdbx_seq_one_letter_code
_entity_poly.pdbx_strand_id
1 'polypeptide(L)' 'MKRKEALQLVRSLLDPATPMDEKQLAAARLSELIRILLPEEEKEEEK' A
#
# COMPACT_ATOMS: atom_id res chain seq x y z
N MET A 1 -0.73 -0.59 12.48
CA MET A 1 -1.22 -1.80 11.77
C MET A 1 -0.36 -3.00 12.12
N LYS A 2 -0.96 -4.19 12.19
CA LYS A 2 -0.26 -5.47 12.42
C LYS A 2 0.08 -6.15 11.08
N ARG A 3 1.11 -7.01 11.04
CA ARG A 3 1.50 -7.80 9.84
C ARG A 3 0.31 -8.48 9.14
N LYS A 4 -0.66 -8.99 9.93
CA LYS A 4 -1.89 -9.61 9.43
C LYS A 4 -2.74 -8.66 8.59
N GLU A 5 -2.85 -7.40 8.99
CA GLU A 5 -3.65 -6.39 8.29
C GLU A 5 -3.00 -6.00 6.95
N ALA A 6 -1.67 -5.87 6.91
CA ALA A 6 -0.95 -5.62 5.67
C ALA A 6 -1.12 -6.77 4.65
N LEU A 7 -1.04 -8.01 5.12
CA LEU A 7 -1.31 -9.19 4.28
C LEU A 7 -2.76 -9.25 3.80
N GLN A 8 -3.72 -8.78 4.60
CA GLN A 8 -5.11 -8.67 4.17
C GLN A 8 -5.29 -7.64 3.06
N LEU A 9 -4.63 -6.47 3.15
CA LEU A 9 -4.67 -5.47 2.08
C LEU A 9 -4.12 -6.03 0.77
N VAL A 10 -2.95 -6.70 0.81
CA VAL A 10 -2.37 -7.34 -0.37
C VAL A 10 -3.31 -8.41 -0.92
N ARG A 11 -3.93 -9.22 -0.05
CA ARG A 11 -4.90 -10.23 -0.48
C ARG A 11 -6.10 -9.60 -1.19
N SER A 12 -6.70 -8.55 -0.64
CA SER A 12 -7.82 -7.83 -1.27
C SER A 12 -7.45 -7.23 -2.63
N LEU A 13 -6.20 -6.81 -2.83
CA LEU A 13 -5.73 -6.31 -4.12
C LEU A 13 -5.57 -7.41 -5.16
N LEU A 14 -5.08 -8.58 -4.74
CA LEU A 14 -4.79 -9.71 -5.63
C LEU A 14 -6.01 -10.60 -5.90
N ASP A 15 -7.04 -10.54 -5.06
CA ASP A 15 -8.25 -11.34 -5.24
C ASP A 15 -9.12 -10.77 -6.38
N PRO A 16 -9.37 -11.55 -7.45
CA PRO A 16 -10.22 -11.10 -8.56
C PRO A 16 -11.67 -10.85 -8.13
N ALA A 17 -12.15 -11.49 -7.06
CA ALA A 17 -13.52 -11.39 -6.57
C ALA A 17 -13.76 -10.15 -5.70
N THR A 18 -12.71 -9.45 -5.25
CA THR A 18 -12.86 -8.24 -4.45
C THR A 18 -13.45 -7.09 -5.29
N PRO A 19 -14.50 -6.40 -4.82
CA PRO A 19 -15.07 -5.24 -5.50
C PRO A 19 -14.04 -4.15 -5.76
N MET A 20 -14.22 -3.39 -6.85
CA MET A 20 -13.25 -2.35 -7.24
C MET A 20 -13.06 -1.28 -6.16
N ASP A 21 -14.14 -0.84 -5.51
CA ASP A 21 -14.07 0.18 -4.45
C ASP A 21 -13.23 -0.30 -3.27
N GLU A 22 -13.35 -1.58 -2.90
CA GLU A 22 -12.54 -2.20 -1.85
C GLU A 22 -11.07 -2.32 -2.29
N LYS A 23 -10.80 -2.61 -3.55
CA LYS A 23 -9.43 -2.60 -4.11
C LYS A 23 -8.81 -1.22 -4.03
N GLN A 24 -9.55 -0.19 -4.42
CA GLN A 24 -9.08 1.20 -4.36
C GLN A 24 -8.75 1.62 -2.91
N LEU A 25 -9.63 1.29 -1.97
CA LEU A 25 -9.40 1.53 -0.56
C LEU A 25 -8.17 0.79 -0.04
N ALA A 26 -8.01 -0.49 -0.43
CA ALA A 26 -6.87 -1.29 -0.02
C ALA A 26 -5.54 -0.74 -0.60
N ALA A 27 -5.56 -0.27 -1.84
CA ALA A 27 -4.41 0.34 -2.50
C ALA A 27 -4.00 1.64 -1.81
N ALA A 28 -4.95 2.51 -1.48
CA ALA A 28 -4.68 3.77 -0.78
C ALA A 28 -4.02 3.52 0.58
N ARG A 29 -4.58 2.61 1.38
CA ARG A 29 -4.04 2.24 2.69
C ARG A 29 -2.65 1.61 2.61
N LEU A 30 -2.42 0.77 1.60
CA LEU A 30 -1.11 0.16 1.40
C LEU A 30 -0.06 1.18 0.94
N SER A 31 -0.45 2.13 0.08
CA SER A 31 0.43 3.21 -0.39
C SER A 31 0.89 4.11 0.75
N GLU A 32 -0.01 4.50 1.66
CA GLU A 32 0.38 5.23 2.88
C GLU A 32 1.36 4.44 3.74
N LEU A 33 1.14 3.14 3.90
CA LEU A 33 2.03 2.29 4.67
C LEU A 33 3.43 2.22 4.03
N ILE A 34 3.50 2.05 2.72
CA ILE A 34 4.76 2.04 1.97
C ILE A 34 5.50 3.36 2.19
N ARG A 35 4.83 4.51 2.06
CA ARG A 35 5.45 5.83 2.29
C ARG A 35 6.07 6.00 3.67
N ILE A 36 5.45 5.43 4.71
CA ILE A 36 5.96 5.50 6.09
C ILE A 36 7.17 4.57 6.27
N LEU A 37 7.11 3.35 5.71
CA LEU A 37 8.14 2.33 5.91
C LEU A 37 9.34 2.50 4.97
N LEU A 38 9.08 3.01 3.78
CA LEU A 38 10.02 3.26 2.70
C LEU A 38 9.82 4.71 2.27
N PRO A 39 10.28 5.68 3.10
CA PRO A 39 10.27 7.07 2.69
C PRO A 39 11.01 7.19 1.37
N GLU A 40 10.48 8.00 0.45
CA GLU A 40 11.20 8.31 -0.78
C GLU A 40 12.54 8.93 -0.37
N GLU A 41 13.65 8.41 -0.90
CA GLU A 41 14.95 9.03 -0.72
C GLU A 41 14.81 10.48 -1.15
N GLU A 42 15.17 11.42 -0.27
CA GLU A 42 15.32 12.82 -0.65
C GLU A 42 16.25 12.79 -1.86
N LYS A 43 15.70 13.07 -3.04
CA LYS A 43 16.47 13.13 -4.27
C LYS A 43 17.71 13.95 -3.92
N GLU A 44 18.89 13.31 -3.96
CA GLU A 44 20.13 14.06 -3.99
C GLU A 44 19.94 15.06 -5.11
N GLU A 45 19.79 16.34 -4.74
CA GLU A 45 19.77 17.42 -5.71
C GLU A 45 21.06 17.26 -6.50
N GLU A 46 20.93 16.84 -7.77
CA GLU A 46 22.04 16.80 -8.71
C GLU A 46 22.68 18.19 -8.70
N LYS A 47 23.81 18.30 -8.00
CA LYS A 47 24.66 19.48 -7.93
C LYS A 47 25.35 19.74 -9.26
#